data_AF-A0A1Q7ZLT7-F1
#
_entry.id   AF-A0A1Q7ZLT7-F1
#
_cell.length_a   1.000
_cell.length_b   1.000
_cell.length_c   1.000
_cell.angle_alpha   90.00
_cell.angle_beta   90.00
_cell.angle_gamma   90.00
#
_symmetry.space_group_name_H-M   'P 1'
#
loop_
_entity.id
_entity.type
_entity.pdbx_description
1 polymer ?
#
loop_
_entity_poly.entity_id
_entity_poly.type
_entity_poly.pdbx_seq_one_letter_code
_entity_poly.pdbx_strand_id
1 'polypeptide(L)'
;MSVTLTVYGPIRPLHSGHYGNWAPNPAMRLAQLLATMKAPDGTVLVDGWEDDVTPLGAAERAALAAYPADDEAERLQFQLGSTDGAGRPRADLITHPSLNVRGLRSLFVGPEARTLIPDVAVAELDLRLVDGNDPRRQVDKLVRHLERQGYRVVAEAPDSATRVRSARLVQVQSDSGYPAGRTRLDDPAARAVVAALAAAGLGEPVILPTLGGSGPAYVFTDILRTPFVALPTVNHDNNQHAENENVRLGNVYRAMEILAAAAGARLDRR
;
A
#
# COMPACT_ATOMS: atom_id res chain seq x y z
N MET A 1 -2.12 3.69 -5.03
CA MET A 1 -2.26 3.44 -6.49
C MET A 1 -2.98 2.12 -6.65
N SER A 2 -3.93 2.03 -7.57
CA SER A 2 -4.73 0.82 -7.79
C SER A 2 -4.38 0.16 -9.10
N VAL A 3 -4.27 -1.17 -9.11
CA VAL A 3 -4.02 -1.97 -10.31
C VAL A 3 -5.00 -3.13 -10.36
N THR A 4 -5.68 -3.32 -11.50
CA THR A 4 -6.55 -4.46 -11.75
C THR A 4 -5.85 -5.44 -12.67
N LEU A 5 -5.74 -6.70 -12.26
CA LEU A 5 -5.27 -7.81 -13.08
C LEU A 5 -6.46 -8.67 -13.51
N THR A 6 -6.63 -8.90 -14.81
CA THR A 6 -7.60 -9.87 -15.33
C THR A 6 -6.88 -10.99 -16.07
N VAL A 7 -6.92 -12.21 -15.53
CA VAL A 7 -6.37 -13.41 -16.17
C VAL A 7 -7.47 -14.12 -16.95
N TYR A 8 -7.18 -14.48 -18.19
CA TYR A 8 -8.17 -15.07 -19.10
C TYR A 8 -8.01 -16.59 -19.23
N GLY A 9 -9.16 -17.27 -19.27
CA GLY A 9 -9.32 -18.66 -19.65
C GLY A 9 -10.21 -18.80 -20.91
N PRO A 10 -11.18 -19.72 -20.92
CA PRO A 10 -12.13 -19.85 -22.04
C PRO A 10 -12.98 -18.57 -22.23
N ILE A 11 -13.65 -18.45 -23.38
CA ILE A 11 -14.51 -17.29 -23.68
C ILE A 11 -15.87 -17.33 -22.96
N ARG A 12 -16.15 -18.41 -22.22
CA ARG A 12 -17.32 -18.62 -21.38
C ARG A 12 -17.02 -19.70 -20.33
N PRO A 13 -17.74 -19.75 -19.20
CA PRO A 13 -17.58 -20.85 -18.26
C PRO A 13 -17.82 -22.21 -18.91
N LEU A 14 -16.99 -23.19 -18.54
CA LEU A 14 -17.05 -24.56 -19.08
C LEU A 14 -17.44 -25.57 -18.00
N HIS A 15 -18.15 -26.63 -18.36
CA HIS A 15 -18.49 -27.72 -17.43
C HIS A 15 -17.21 -28.41 -16.92
N SER A 16 -16.94 -28.34 -15.62
CA SER A 16 -15.66 -28.80 -15.07
C SER A 16 -15.46 -30.31 -15.15
N GLY A 17 -16.53 -31.10 -15.23
CA GLY A 17 -16.42 -32.55 -15.43
C GLY A 17 -16.00 -32.94 -16.86
N HIS A 18 -16.38 -32.17 -17.88
CA HIS A 18 -16.04 -32.48 -19.27
C HIS A 18 -14.69 -31.92 -19.69
N TYR A 19 -14.35 -30.75 -19.15
CA TYR A 19 -13.17 -29.99 -19.56
C TYR A 19 -12.13 -29.84 -18.44
N GLY A 20 -12.37 -30.44 -17.27
CA GLY A 20 -11.43 -30.48 -16.16
C GLY A 20 -10.12 -31.15 -16.58
N ASN A 21 -9.00 -30.63 -16.09
CA ASN A 21 -7.64 -31.04 -16.46
C ASN A 21 -7.25 -30.81 -17.94
N TRP A 22 -8.15 -30.29 -18.77
CA TRP A 22 -7.88 -29.98 -20.17
C TRP A 22 -7.93 -28.47 -20.43
N ALA A 23 -9.02 -27.80 -20.07
CA ALA A 23 -9.14 -26.36 -20.22
C ALA A 23 -8.37 -25.62 -19.11
N PRO A 24 -7.63 -24.54 -19.45
CA PRO A 24 -6.90 -23.78 -18.45
C PRO A 24 -7.84 -23.06 -17.49
N ASN A 25 -7.59 -23.20 -16.19
CA ASN A 25 -8.36 -22.52 -15.16
C ASN A 25 -7.69 -21.18 -14.80
N PRO A 26 -8.32 -20.02 -15.11
CA PRO A 26 -7.72 -18.72 -14.84
C PRO A 26 -7.63 -18.40 -13.34
N ALA A 27 -8.48 -18.99 -12.49
CA ALA A 27 -8.39 -18.80 -11.04
C ALA A 27 -7.12 -19.43 -10.45
N MET A 28 -6.80 -20.66 -10.86
CA MET A 28 -5.56 -21.33 -10.45
C MET A 28 -4.33 -20.56 -10.95
N ARG A 29 -4.38 -20.08 -12.20
CA ARG A 29 -3.31 -19.28 -12.81
C ARG A 29 -3.09 -17.96 -12.07
N LEU A 30 -4.16 -17.24 -11.75
CA LEU A 30 -4.08 -15.99 -11.00
C LEU A 30 -3.52 -16.23 -9.59
N ALA A 31 -3.99 -17.26 -8.88
CA ALA A 31 -3.46 -17.60 -7.55
C ALA A 31 -1.96 -17.90 -7.60
N GLN A 32 -1.52 -18.71 -8.56
CA GLN A 32 -0.10 -19.01 -8.78
C GLN A 32 0.70 -17.75 -9.11
N LEU A 33 0.16 -16.87 -9.96
CA LEU A 33 0.81 -15.63 -10.35
C LEU A 33 0.96 -14.67 -9.16
N LEU A 34 -0.09 -14.49 -8.35
CA LEU A 34 -0.03 -13.67 -7.13
C LEU A 34 1.00 -14.23 -6.12
N ALA A 35 1.08 -15.55 -5.98
CA ALA A 35 2.07 -16.19 -5.11
C ALA A 35 3.53 -15.96 -5.55
N THR A 36 3.77 -15.54 -6.81
CA THR A 36 5.11 -15.13 -7.26
C THR A 36 5.46 -13.69 -6.89
N MET A 37 4.48 -12.89 -6.44
CA MET A 37 4.67 -11.46 -6.18
C MET A 37 4.98 -11.15 -4.73
N LYS A 38 4.65 -12.05 -3.79
CA LYS A 38 4.81 -11.84 -2.36
C LYS A 38 5.17 -13.16 -1.68
N ALA A 39 6.20 -13.14 -0.83
CA ALA A 39 6.63 -14.27 -0.03
C ALA A 39 5.65 -14.53 1.12
N PRO A 40 5.71 -15.72 1.76
CA PRO A 40 4.85 -16.04 2.90
C PRO A 40 5.01 -15.13 4.12
N ASP A 41 6.14 -14.42 4.24
CA ASP A 41 6.39 -13.43 5.30
C ASP A 41 5.95 -12.01 4.90
N GLY A 42 5.32 -11.85 3.75
CA GLY A 42 4.84 -10.58 3.22
C GLY A 42 5.87 -9.78 2.42
N THR A 43 7.11 -10.25 2.27
CA THR A 43 8.13 -9.59 1.44
C THR A 43 7.69 -9.55 -0.03
N VAL A 44 7.79 -8.39 -0.68
CA VAL A 44 7.45 -8.27 -2.10
C VAL A 44 8.58 -8.86 -2.95
N LEU A 45 8.23 -9.75 -3.88
CA LEU A 45 9.16 -10.51 -4.73
C LEU A 45 9.30 -9.96 -6.16
N VAL A 46 8.67 -8.82 -6.45
CA VAL A 46 8.80 -8.14 -7.73
C VAL A 46 10.19 -7.53 -7.84
N ASP A 47 10.97 -7.94 -8.85
CA ASP A 47 12.35 -7.44 -8.99
C ASP A 47 12.41 -5.90 -9.06
N GLY A 48 13.33 -5.35 -8.29
CA GLY A 48 13.58 -3.91 -8.17
C GLY A 48 12.49 -3.14 -7.42
N TRP A 49 11.61 -3.82 -6.67
CA TRP A 49 10.49 -3.18 -5.96
C TRP A 49 10.91 -1.98 -5.11
N GLU A 50 12.04 -2.09 -4.40
CA GLU A 50 12.56 -1.07 -3.49
C GLU A 50 13.63 -0.13 -4.09
N ASP A 51 14.07 -0.35 -5.34
CA ASP A 51 15.23 0.36 -5.92
C ASP A 51 15.08 1.90 -5.97
N ASP A 52 13.84 2.38 -6.05
CA ASP A 52 13.53 3.82 -6.13
C ASP A 52 13.29 4.46 -4.76
N VAL A 53 13.31 3.70 -3.66
CA VAL A 53 12.98 4.22 -2.33
C VAL A 53 14.06 5.19 -1.87
N THR A 54 13.67 6.41 -1.53
CA THR A 54 14.58 7.40 -0.93
C THR A 54 15.03 6.89 0.44
N PRO A 55 16.34 6.64 0.66
CA PRO A 55 16.82 6.07 1.91
C PRO A 55 16.50 6.97 3.12
N LEU A 56 16.20 6.33 4.25
CA LEU A 56 16.07 7.02 5.54
C LEU A 56 17.42 7.64 5.94
N GLY A 57 17.41 8.84 6.51
CA GLY A 57 18.56 9.46 7.15
C GLY A 57 18.73 9.01 8.60
N ALA A 58 19.70 9.62 9.29
CA ALA A 58 19.99 9.28 10.69
C ALA A 58 18.85 9.70 11.63
N ALA A 59 18.24 10.87 11.39
CA ALA A 59 17.11 11.35 12.18
C ALA A 59 15.88 10.46 12.02
N GLU A 60 15.56 10.02 10.79
CA GLU A 60 14.47 9.07 10.55
C GLU A 60 14.68 7.74 11.26
N ARG A 61 15.88 7.15 11.16
CA ARG A 61 16.21 5.88 11.84
C ARG A 61 16.12 6.01 13.36
N ALA A 62 16.58 7.12 13.93
CA ALA A 62 16.48 7.38 15.36
C ALA A 62 15.02 7.50 15.81
N ALA A 63 14.18 8.19 15.04
CA ALA A 63 12.75 8.30 15.32
C ALA A 63 12.05 6.94 15.28
N LEU A 64 12.34 6.09 14.29
CA LEU A 64 11.81 4.72 14.22
C LEU A 64 12.26 3.86 15.40
N ALA A 65 13.53 3.96 15.82
CA ALA A 65 14.04 3.22 16.97
C ALA A 65 13.42 3.67 18.31
N ALA A 66 13.00 4.93 18.39
CA ALA A 66 12.32 5.49 19.56
C ALA A 66 10.79 5.32 19.51
N TYR A 67 10.24 4.81 18.42
CA TYR A 67 8.80 4.61 18.27
C TYR A 67 8.30 3.61 19.32
N PRO A 68 7.16 3.87 19.99
CA PRO A 68 6.62 2.95 20.99
C PRO A 68 6.43 1.54 20.44
N ALA A 69 6.84 0.53 21.21
CA ALA A 69 6.64 -0.87 20.85
C ALA A 69 5.18 -1.30 21.09
N ASP A 70 4.28 -0.88 20.20
CA ASP A 70 2.83 -1.13 20.26
C ASP A 70 2.36 -2.32 19.41
N ASP A 71 3.22 -2.86 18.54
CA ASP A 71 2.91 -3.95 17.61
C ASP A 71 2.21 -5.16 18.25
N GLU A 72 2.64 -5.62 19.43
CA GLU A 72 2.01 -6.77 20.11
C GLU A 72 0.61 -6.43 20.63
N ALA A 73 0.44 -5.21 21.18
CA ALA A 73 -0.86 -4.76 21.64
C ALA A 73 -1.84 -4.60 20.47
N GLU A 74 -1.39 -4.06 19.34
CA GLU A 74 -2.19 -3.97 18.12
C GLU A 74 -2.51 -5.35 17.52
N ARG A 75 -1.54 -6.26 17.48
CA ARG A 75 -1.73 -7.64 17.02
C ARG A 75 -2.84 -8.34 17.82
N LEU A 76 -2.83 -8.17 19.14
CA LEU A 76 -3.87 -8.70 20.03
C LEU A 76 -5.21 -7.99 19.83
N GLN A 77 -5.22 -6.66 19.72
CA GLN A 77 -6.43 -5.86 19.45
C GLN A 77 -7.13 -6.32 18.16
N PHE A 78 -6.36 -6.58 17.10
CA PHE A 78 -6.85 -7.03 15.79
C PHE A 78 -7.00 -8.56 15.69
N GLN A 79 -6.74 -9.30 16.77
CA GLN A 79 -6.90 -10.76 16.85
C GLN A 79 -6.09 -11.52 15.79
N LEU A 80 -4.87 -11.04 15.51
CA LEU A 80 -3.99 -11.63 14.50
C LEU A 80 -3.13 -12.74 15.13
N GLY A 81 -3.15 -13.95 14.56
CA GLY A 81 -2.30 -15.06 15.02
C GLY A 81 -0.81 -14.86 14.75
N SER A 82 -0.48 -14.07 13.72
CA SER A 82 0.87 -13.67 13.32
C SER A 82 0.80 -12.38 12.49
N THR A 83 1.95 -11.74 12.28
CA THR A 83 2.11 -10.60 11.38
C THR A 83 3.07 -10.93 10.25
N ASP A 84 2.88 -10.25 9.12
CA ASP A 84 3.89 -10.17 8.05
C ASP A 84 5.05 -9.27 8.47
N GLY A 85 6.10 -9.18 7.65
CA GLY A 85 7.25 -8.30 7.83
C GLY A 85 8.42 -8.94 8.57
N ALA A 86 8.41 -10.27 8.74
CA ALA A 86 9.49 -11.05 9.35
C ALA A 86 9.92 -10.53 10.75
N GLY A 87 8.95 -10.06 11.55
CA GLY A 87 9.17 -9.54 12.90
C GLY A 87 9.70 -8.11 12.97
N ARG A 88 9.78 -7.39 11.84
CA ARG A 88 10.09 -5.95 11.85
C ARG A 88 8.93 -5.14 12.41
N PRO A 89 9.20 -4.03 13.13
CA PRO A 89 8.14 -3.16 13.64
C PRO A 89 7.30 -2.57 12.51
N ARG A 90 5.99 -2.41 12.73
CA ARG A 90 5.07 -1.77 11.79
C ARG A 90 5.55 -0.38 11.34
N ALA A 91 6.07 0.41 12.27
CA ALA A 91 6.61 1.74 12.00
C ALA A 91 7.75 1.72 10.97
N ASP A 92 8.57 0.67 10.94
CA ASP A 92 9.59 0.45 9.92
C ASP A 92 8.95 0.02 8.59
N LEU A 93 8.05 -0.96 8.63
CA LEU A 93 7.41 -1.55 7.44
C LEU A 93 6.67 -0.52 6.59
N ILE A 94 6.02 0.49 7.20
CA ILE A 94 5.32 1.56 6.45
C ILE A 94 6.28 2.50 5.69
N THR A 95 7.59 2.40 5.91
CA THR A 95 8.60 3.15 5.16
C THR A 95 9.04 2.44 3.87
N HIS A 96 8.52 1.23 3.62
CA HIS A 96 8.74 0.46 2.41
C HIS A 96 7.48 0.42 1.53
N PRO A 97 7.63 0.35 0.18
CA PRO A 97 6.48 0.21 -0.69
C PRO A 97 5.85 -1.16 -0.53
N SER A 98 4.52 -1.22 -0.48
CA SER A 98 3.79 -2.48 -0.32
C SER A 98 2.98 -2.84 -1.57
N LEU A 99 2.79 -4.14 -1.74
CA LEU A 99 1.90 -4.73 -2.73
C LEU A 99 0.91 -5.62 -1.98
N ASN A 100 -0.39 -5.33 -2.13
CA ASN A 100 -1.46 -6.03 -1.46
C ASN A 100 -2.62 -6.36 -2.41
N VAL A 101 -3.36 -7.44 -2.10
CA VAL A 101 -4.59 -7.82 -2.80
C VAL A 101 -5.77 -7.30 -1.99
N ARG A 102 -6.43 -6.25 -2.47
CA ARG A 102 -7.64 -5.68 -1.85
C ARG A 102 -8.94 -6.33 -2.33
N GLY A 103 -8.88 -7.16 -3.37
CA GLY A 103 -10.02 -7.92 -3.87
C GLY A 103 -9.59 -9.06 -4.80
N LEU A 104 -10.32 -10.17 -4.75
CA LEU A 104 -10.09 -11.33 -5.60
C LEU A 104 -11.44 -11.92 -6.02
N ARG A 105 -11.64 -12.11 -7.33
CA ARG A 105 -12.90 -12.62 -7.89
C ARG A 105 -12.62 -13.63 -8.99
N SER A 106 -13.43 -14.69 -9.02
CA SER A 106 -13.46 -15.66 -10.11
C SER A 106 -14.92 -15.97 -10.47
N LEU A 107 -15.49 -17.04 -9.93
CA LEU A 107 -16.90 -17.39 -10.00
C LEU A 107 -17.56 -17.39 -8.61
N PHE A 108 -18.72 -18.04 -8.53
CA PHE A 108 -19.55 -18.21 -7.35
C PHE A 108 -18.87 -19.04 -6.25
N VAL A 109 -19.16 -18.67 -5.00
CA VAL A 109 -18.68 -19.35 -3.78
C VAL A 109 -19.87 -19.71 -2.88
N GLY A 110 -19.66 -20.62 -1.93
CA GLY A 110 -20.68 -20.99 -0.96
C GLY A 110 -21.94 -21.60 -1.61
N PRO A 111 -23.16 -21.18 -1.20
CA PRO A 111 -24.42 -21.73 -1.73
C PRO A 111 -24.61 -21.58 -3.24
N GLU A 112 -23.91 -20.64 -3.87
CA GLU A 112 -24.01 -20.38 -5.31
C GLU A 112 -22.99 -21.19 -6.14
N ALA A 113 -22.12 -21.96 -5.50
CA ALA A 113 -21.05 -22.70 -6.17
C ALA A 113 -21.57 -23.66 -7.26
N ARG A 114 -20.86 -23.72 -8.39
CA ARG A 114 -21.21 -24.55 -9.56
C ARG A 114 -20.00 -25.32 -10.06
N THR A 115 -20.24 -26.45 -10.73
CA THR A 115 -19.22 -27.30 -11.37
C THR A 115 -18.71 -26.68 -12.69
N LEU A 116 -18.04 -25.54 -12.59
CA LEU A 116 -17.58 -24.73 -13.71
C LEU A 116 -16.09 -24.41 -13.65
N ILE A 117 -15.45 -24.34 -14.82
CA ILE A 117 -14.18 -23.66 -15.03
C ILE A 117 -14.48 -22.20 -15.39
N PRO A 118 -13.94 -21.21 -14.67
CA PRO A 118 -14.13 -19.79 -14.96
C PRO A 118 -13.59 -19.37 -16.33
N ASP A 119 -14.22 -18.38 -16.95
CA ASP A 119 -13.73 -17.69 -18.14
C ASP A 119 -12.68 -16.62 -17.82
N VAL A 120 -12.76 -16.01 -16.64
CA VAL A 120 -11.79 -15.04 -16.13
C VAL A 120 -11.57 -15.18 -14.62
N ALA A 121 -10.44 -14.66 -14.14
CA ALA A 121 -10.21 -14.37 -12.73
C ALA A 121 -9.60 -12.97 -12.60
N VAL A 122 -10.02 -12.21 -11.60
CA VAL A 122 -9.66 -10.80 -11.41
C VAL A 122 -9.06 -10.61 -10.02
N ALA A 123 -7.94 -9.89 -9.94
CA ALA A 123 -7.40 -9.38 -8.69
C ALA A 123 -7.38 -7.85 -8.72
N GLU A 124 -7.86 -7.24 -7.66
CA GLU A 124 -7.70 -5.83 -7.36
C GLU A 124 -6.50 -5.68 -6.43
N LEU A 125 -5.46 -5.02 -6.92
CA LEU A 125 -4.24 -4.75 -6.18
C LEU A 125 -4.22 -3.31 -5.70
N ASP A 126 -3.67 -3.10 -4.51
CA ASP A 126 -3.22 -1.79 -4.05
C ASP A 126 -1.70 -1.77 -3.87
N LEU A 127 -1.11 -0.72 -4.44
CA LEU A 127 0.31 -0.43 -4.34
C LEU A 127 0.45 0.80 -3.44
N ARG A 128 1.05 0.61 -2.27
CA ARG A 128 1.47 1.71 -1.39
C ARG A 128 2.87 2.13 -1.80
N LEU A 129 2.99 3.41 -2.13
CA LEU A 129 4.23 4.03 -2.54
C LEU A 129 4.83 4.79 -1.37
N VAL A 130 6.16 4.85 -1.35
CA VAL A 130 6.92 5.67 -0.41
C VAL A 130 7.77 6.68 -1.17
N ASP A 131 8.34 7.63 -0.44
CA ASP A 131 9.16 8.69 -1.00
C ASP A 131 10.24 8.13 -1.94
N GLY A 132 10.39 8.74 -3.12
CA GLY A 132 11.25 8.29 -4.22
C GLY A 132 10.55 7.40 -5.27
N ASN A 133 9.47 6.70 -4.92
CA ASN A 133 8.75 5.88 -5.91
C ASN A 133 7.94 6.75 -6.88
N ASP A 134 8.07 6.44 -8.17
CA ASP A 134 7.18 6.95 -9.22
C ASP A 134 6.06 5.93 -9.52
N PRO A 135 4.79 6.35 -9.55
CA PRO A 135 3.67 5.44 -9.79
C PRO A 135 3.81 4.61 -11.09
N ARG A 136 4.24 5.24 -12.19
CA ARG A 136 4.35 4.56 -13.48
C ARG A 136 5.49 3.55 -13.44
N ARG A 137 6.65 3.93 -12.92
CA ARG A 137 7.78 2.99 -12.78
C ARG A 137 7.42 1.80 -11.90
N GLN A 138 6.60 1.99 -10.87
CA GLN A 138 6.18 0.89 -10.00
C GLN A 138 5.24 -0.10 -10.72
N VAL A 139 4.33 0.40 -11.56
CA VAL A 139 3.52 -0.47 -12.44
C VAL A 139 4.40 -1.16 -13.49
N ASP A 140 5.38 -0.46 -14.06
CA ASP A 140 6.28 -1.08 -15.04
C ASP A 140 7.08 -2.24 -14.42
N LYS A 141 7.50 -2.14 -13.16
CA LYS A 141 8.13 -3.26 -12.43
C LYS A 141 7.19 -4.45 -12.30
N LEU A 142 5.93 -4.20 -11.94
CA LEU A 142 4.89 -5.24 -11.88
C LEU A 142 4.66 -5.88 -13.25
N VAL A 143 4.48 -5.09 -14.30
CA VAL A 143 4.31 -5.58 -15.69
C VAL A 143 5.49 -6.46 -16.10
N ARG A 144 6.72 -6.00 -15.89
CA ARG A 144 7.92 -6.81 -16.20
C ARG A 144 7.94 -8.11 -15.40
N HIS A 145 7.48 -8.10 -14.15
CA HIS A 145 7.36 -9.33 -13.35
C HIS A 145 6.36 -10.30 -13.95
N LEU A 146 5.17 -9.83 -14.36
CA LEU A 146 4.17 -10.65 -15.04
C LEU A 146 4.74 -11.31 -16.31
N GLU A 147 5.47 -10.55 -17.10
CA GLU A 147 6.14 -11.03 -18.32
C GLU A 147 7.21 -12.09 -18.02
N ARG A 148 8.01 -11.90 -16.96
CA ARG A 148 8.97 -12.91 -16.49
C ARG A 148 8.31 -14.21 -16.03
N GLN A 149 7.09 -14.13 -15.49
CA GLN A 149 6.28 -15.31 -15.17
C GLN A 149 5.63 -15.97 -16.41
N GLY A 150 6.00 -15.51 -17.61
CA GLY A 150 5.55 -16.06 -18.89
C GLY A 150 4.15 -15.61 -19.30
N TYR A 151 3.63 -14.52 -18.72
CA TYR A 151 2.36 -13.94 -19.15
C TYR A 151 2.57 -12.92 -20.27
N ARG A 152 1.65 -12.92 -21.24
CA ARG A 152 1.53 -11.82 -22.18
C ARG A 152 0.61 -10.76 -21.58
N VAL A 153 1.18 -9.59 -21.30
CA VAL A 153 0.46 -8.44 -20.76
C VAL A 153 -0.24 -7.69 -21.89
N VAL A 154 -1.51 -7.32 -21.67
CA VAL A 154 -2.30 -6.48 -22.58
C VAL A 154 -2.95 -5.33 -21.80
N ALA A 155 -3.12 -4.17 -22.43
CA ALA A 155 -3.80 -3.03 -21.81
C ALA A 155 -5.33 -3.15 -21.87
N GLU A 156 -5.84 -3.75 -22.96
CA GLU A 156 -7.27 -3.91 -23.24
C GLU A 156 -7.68 -5.38 -23.25
N ALA A 157 -8.98 -5.62 -23.12
CA ALA A 157 -9.53 -6.96 -23.21
C ALA A 157 -9.17 -7.61 -24.56
N PRO A 158 -8.55 -8.81 -24.57
CA PRO A 158 -8.06 -9.41 -25.80
C PRO A 158 -9.21 -9.96 -26.64
N ASP A 159 -9.15 -9.70 -27.95
CA ASP A 159 -10.05 -10.26 -28.94
C ASP A 159 -9.88 -11.79 -29.11
N SER A 160 -10.84 -12.41 -29.80
CA SER A 160 -10.83 -13.86 -30.02
C SER A 160 -9.56 -14.34 -30.73
N ALA A 161 -9.04 -13.56 -31.68
CA ALA A 161 -7.85 -13.90 -32.44
C ALA A 161 -6.59 -13.93 -31.55
N THR A 162 -6.46 -12.96 -30.65
CA THR A 162 -5.36 -12.87 -29.66
C THR A 162 -5.47 -13.98 -28.62
N ARG A 163 -6.68 -14.27 -28.13
CA ARG A 163 -6.95 -15.35 -27.18
C ARG A 163 -6.57 -16.73 -27.71
N VAL A 164 -6.80 -17.00 -29.00
CA VAL A 164 -6.43 -18.28 -29.62
C VAL A 164 -4.92 -18.40 -29.81
N ARG A 165 -4.23 -17.31 -30.16
CA ARG A 165 -2.79 -17.32 -30.45
C ARG A 165 -1.88 -17.18 -29.23
N SER A 166 -2.40 -16.73 -28.09
CA SER A 166 -1.59 -16.41 -26.92
C SER A 166 -2.04 -17.21 -25.70
N ALA A 167 -1.15 -18.03 -25.17
CA ALA A 167 -1.33 -18.60 -23.84
C ALA A 167 -1.04 -17.54 -22.77
N ARG A 168 -1.57 -17.74 -21.54
CA ARG A 168 -1.26 -16.92 -20.35
C ARG A 168 -1.44 -15.41 -20.60
N LEU A 169 -2.64 -15.01 -21.03
CA LEU A 169 -2.98 -13.60 -21.16
C LEU A 169 -3.37 -13.01 -19.80
N VAL A 170 -2.84 -11.83 -19.51
CA VAL A 170 -3.26 -10.99 -18.39
C VAL A 170 -3.48 -9.56 -18.88
N GLN A 171 -4.67 -9.02 -18.61
CA GLN A 171 -4.90 -7.59 -18.78
C GLN A 171 -4.46 -6.86 -17.51
N VAL A 172 -3.75 -5.74 -17.68
CA VAL A 172 -3.33 -4.85 -16.60
C VAL A 172 -3.96 -3.49 -16.83
N GLN A 173 -4.72 -3.01 -15.85
CA GLN A 173 -5.26 -1.65 -15.83
C GLN A 173 -4.81 -0.98 -14.53
N SER A 174 -4.47 0.31 -14.59
CA SER A 174 -4.07 1.07 -13.40
C SER A 174 -4.61 2.49 -13.44
N ASP A 175 -4.84 3.07 -12.27
CA ASP A 175 -4.99 4.51 -12.16
C ASP A 175 -3.64 5.24 -12.40
N SER A 176 -3.69 6.57 -12.51
CA SER A 176 -2.46 7.37 -12.65
C SER A 176 -1.60 7.37 -11.38
N GLY A 177 -2.19 7.06 -10.22
CA GLY A 177 -1.59 7.23 -8.91
C GLY A 177 -1.09 8.66 -8.64
N TYR A 178 -0.34 8.80 -7.56
CA TYR A 178 0.50 9.96 -7.24
C TYR A 178 1.67 9.50 -6.37
N PRO A 179 2.83 10.17 -6.44
CA PRO A 179 3.99 9.83 -5.61
C PRO A 179 3.71 10.14 -4.14
N ALA A 180 4.39 9.44 -3.24
CA ALA A 180 4.42 9.82 -1.84
C ALA A 180 5.38 11.01 -1.64
N GLY A 181 5.06 11.89 -0.71
CA GLY A 181 5.93 13.00 -0.32
C GLY A 181 6.36 12.82 1.13
N ARG A 182 7.64 13.10 1.41
CA ARG A 182 8.20 13.08 2.76
C ARG A 182 9.11 14.28 2.99
N THR A 183 8.95 14.91 4.14
CA THR A 183 9.91 15.89 4.65
C THR A 183 10.95 15.17 5.48
N ARG A 184 12.23 15.45 5.25
CA ARG A 184 13.29 14.90 6.09
C ARG A 184 13.18 15.42 7.52
N LEU A 185 13.41 14.57 8.51
CA LEU A 185 13.30 14.99 9.91
C LEU A 185 14.41 15.97 10.35
N ASP A 186 15.51 16.05 9.59
CA ASP A 186 16.57 17.04 9.80
C ASP A 186 16.29 18.40 9.14
N ASP A 187 15.18 18.54 8.41
CA ASP A 187 14.74 19.81 7.83
C ASP A 187 14.49 20.87 8.94
N PRO A 188 14.93 22.14 8.75
CA PRO A 188 14.72 23.19 9.75
C PRO A 188 13.26 23.37 10.17
N ALA A 189 12.29 23.22 9.25
CA ALA A 189 10.87 23.32 9.57
C ALA A 189 10.36 22.15 10.39
N ALA A 190 10.77 20.93 10.04
CA ALA A 190 10.44 19.74 10.82
C ALA A 190 10.99 19.86 12.26
N ARG A 191 12.25 20.25 12.40
CA ARG A 191 12.90 20.47 13.72
C ARG A 191 12.22 21.56 14.53
N ALA A 192 11.82 22.67 13.90
CA ALA A 192 11.13 23.75 14.58
C ALA A 192 9.76 23.32 15.12
N VAL A 193 8.99 22.54 14.34
CA VAL A 193 7.69 22.01 14.79
C VAL A 193 7.86 21.03 15.93
N VAL A 194 8.81 20.08 15.82
CA VAL A 194 9.10 19.11 16.88
C VAL A 194 9.50 19.83 18.17
N ALA A 195 10.40 20.82 18.10
CA ALA A 195 10.82 21.59 19.27
C ALA A 195 9.67 22.36 19.91
N ALA A 196 8.78 22.95 19.10
CA ALA A 196 7.60 23.67 19.60
C ALA A 196 6.62 22.73 20.32
N LEU A 197 6.39 21.54 19.79
CA LEU A 197 5.53 20.53 20.42
C LEU A 197 6.11 20.01 21.73
N ALA A 198 7.41 19.71 21.77
CA ALA A 198 8.09 19.27 22.99
C ALA A 198 8.05 20.35 24.09
N ALA A 199 8.12 21.62 23.73
CA ALA A 199 8.03 22.74 24.67
C ALA A 199 6.60 23.06 25.15
N ALA A 200 5.57 22.51 24.52
CA ALA A 200 4.17 22.86 24.79
C ALA A 200 3.59 22.23 26.07
N GLY A 201 4.33 21.35 26.75
CA GLY A 201 3.85 20.65 27.95
C GLY A 201 2.76 19.62 27.66
N LEU A 202 2.67 19.15 26.41
CA LEU A 202 1.65 18.20 25.95
C LEU A 202 2.07 16.72 26.08
N GLY A 203 3.30 16.48 26.57
CA GLY A 203 3.97 15.18 26.54
C GLY A 203 5.04 15.13 25.45
N GLU A 204 5.86 14.08 25.47
CA GLU A 204 6.88 13.87 24.45
C GLU A 204 6.20 13.49 23.12
N PRO A 205 6.45 14.19 22.01
CA PRO A 205 5.85 13.86 20.72
C PRO A 205 6.42 12.54 20.18
N VAL A 206 5.54 11.67 19.69
CA VAL A 206 5.95 10.50 18.90
C VAL A 206 6.22 10.98 17.47
N ILE A 207 7.41 10.68 16.97
CA ILE A 207 7.88 11.16 15.66
C ILE A 207 7.97 9.97 14.71
N LEU A 208 7.40 10.13 13.52
CA LEU A 208 7.50 9.16 12.44
C LEU A 208 7.98 9.85 11.16
N PRO A 209 8.86 9.21 10.36
CA PRO A 209 9.25 9.74 9.04
C PRO A 209 8.08 9.85 8.06
N THR A 210 7.11 8.94 8.16
CA THR A 210 5.96 8.84 7.26
C THR A 210 4.78 8.21 7.98
N LEU A 211 3.59 8.35 7.41
CA LEU A 211 2.38 7.65 7.81
C LEU A 211 1.91 6.75 6.66
N GLY A 212 1.27 5.62 6.96
CA GLY A 212 0.76 4.69 5.92
C GLY A 212 -0.43 5.25 5.12
N GLY A 213 -0.96 6.39 5.54
CA GLY A 213 -2.05 7.09 4.87
C GLY A 213 -1.63 7.72 3.55
N SER A 214 -2.60 7.87 2.66
CA SER A 214 -2.45 8.46 1.35
C SER A 214 -2.93 9.92 1.39
N GLY A 215 -2.08 10.88 1.00
CA GLY A 215 -2.39 12.32 1.04
C GLY A 215 -1.53 13.16 0.08
N PRO A 216 -1.85 14.45 -0.09
CA PRO A 216 -1.23 15.30 -1.12
C PRO A 216 0.16 15.85 -0.70
N ALA A 217 0.94 15.12 0.10
CA ALA A 217 2.24 15.58 0.60
C ALA A 217 3.20 15.96 -0.53
N TYR A 218 3.18 15.21 -1.65
CA TYR A 218 4.00 15.48 -2.84
C TYR A 218 3.73 16.85 -3.47
N VAL A 219 2.51 17.39 -3.33
CA VAL A 219 2.20 18.74 -3.81
C VAL A 219 3.08 19.76 -3.09
N PHE A 220 3.31 19.58 -1.79
CA PHE A 220 4.17 20.45 -1.01
C PHE A 220 5.64 20.18 -1.29
N THR A 221 6.08 18.92 -1.21
CA THR A 221 7.51 18.58 -1.31
C THR A 221 8.07 18.72 -2.74
N ASP A 222 7.30 18.33 -3.74
CA ASP A 222 7.82 18.15 -5.11
C ASP A 222 7.41 19.31 -6.02
N ILE A 223 6.19 19.82 -5.85
CA ILE A 223 5.66 20.92 -6.68
C ILE A 223 5.99 22.28 -6.05
N LEU A 224 5.55 22.51 -4.81
CA LEU A 224 5.75 23.79 -4.11
C LEU A 224 7.14 23.92 -3.47
N ARG A 225 7.93 22.83 -3.42
CA ARG A 225 9.26 22.78 -2.81
C ARG A 225 9.27 23.30 -1.37
N THR A 226 8.24 22.96 -0.61
CA THR A 226 8.02 23.38 0.78
C THR A 226 7.86 22.15 1.68
N PRO A 227 8.45 22.14 2.89
CA PRO A 227 8.24 21.09 3.88
C PRO A 227 6.75 20.88 4.21
N PHE A 228 6.37 19.61 4.33
CA PHE A 228 5.06 19.16 4.83
C PHE A 228 5.22 18.39 6.13
N VAL A 229 4.51 18.81 7.18
CA VAL A 229 4.48 18.12 8.48
C VAL A 229 3.03 17.75 8.78
N ALA A 230 2.77 16.46 8.96
CA ALA A 230 1.46 15.96 9.36
C ALA A 230 1.36 15.94 10.89
N LEU A 231 0.22 16.41 11.42
CA LEU A 231 -0.11 16.36 12.83
C LEU A 231 -1.43 15.59 12.99
N PRO A 232 -1.39 14.27 13.20
CA PRO A 232 -2.59 13.49 13.45
C PRO A 232 -3.27 13.94 14.75
N THR A 233 -4.57 14.22 14.68
CA THR A 233 -5.34 14.79 15.80
C THR A 233 -6.52 13.93 16.23
N VAL A 234 -6.72 12.78 15.60
CA VAL A 234 -7.84 11.86 15.83
C VAL A 234 -7.37 10.57 16.50
N ASN A 235 -8.28 9.83 17.12
CA ASN A 235 -7.99 8.53 17.76
C ASN A 235 -7.70 7.44 16.71
N HIS A 236 -6.95 6.40 17.10
CA HIS A 236 -6.55 5.31 16.17
C HIS A 236 -7.73 4.41 15.76
N ASP A 237 -8.75 4.31 16.62
CA ASP A 237 -9.99 3.54 16.46
C ASP A 237 -11.13 4.39 15.87
N ASN A 238 -10.80 5.41 15.06
CA ASN A 238 -11.78 6.35 14.51
C ASN A 238 -12.59 5.81 13.31
N ASN A 239 -12.31 4.59 12.81
CA ASN A 239 -12.96 3.97 11.65
C ASN A 239 -12.90 4.79 10.34
N GLN A 240 -11.77 5.40 9.99
CA GLN A 240 -11.64 6.15 8.72
C GLN A 240 -12.13 5.31 7.54
N HIS A 241 -13.03 5.86 6.72
CA HIS A 241 -13.62 5.22 5.54
C HIS A 241 -14.58 4.04 5.83
N ALA A 242 -15.02 3.85 7.07
CA ALA A 242 -15.94 2.77 7.45
C ALA A 242 -17.13 3.30 8.29
N GLU A 243 -18.05 2.40 8.66
CA GLU A 243 -19.20 2.75 9.49
C GLU A 243 -18.78 3.21 10.89
N ASN A 244 -19.59 4.11 11.48
CA ASN A 244 -19.35 4.70 12.80
C ASN A 244 -18.00 5.43 12.92
N GLU A 245 -17.62 6.16 11.86
CA GLU A 245 -16.49 7.09 11.92
C GLU A 245 -16.67 8.08 13.08
N ASN A 246 -15.66 8.21 13.95
CA ASN A 246 -15.79 8.90 15.22
C ASN A 246 -14.55 9.69 15.63
N VAL A 247 -14.72 10.66 16.54
CA VAL A 247 -13.62 11.38 17.19
C VAL A 247 -13.91 11.57 18.69
N ARG A 248 -12.93 11.31 19.55
CA ARG A 248 -13.04 11.59 20.99
C ARG A 248 -12.97 13.10 21.24
N LEU A 249 -13.88 13.64 22.05
CA LEU A 249 -13.88 15.08 22.38
C LEU A 249 -12.55 15.55 23.00
N GLY A 250 -11.92 14.72 23.83
CA GLY A 250 -10.58 15.00 24.37
C GLY A 250 -9.53 15.20 23.28
N ASN A 251 -9.60 14.43 22.19
CA ASN A 251 -8.72 14.57 21.04
C ASN A 251 -9.00 15.87 20.28
N VAL A 252 -10.26 16.32 20.18
CA VAL A 252 -10.61 17.61 19.57
C VAL A 252 -9.96 18.77 20.34
N TYR A 253 -10.06 18.79 21.68
CA TYR A 253 -9.41 19.84 22.48
C TYR A 253 -7.89 19.76 22.41
N ARG A 254 -7.32 18.55 22.52
CA ARG A 254 -5.88 18.34 22.38
C ARG A 254 -5.36 18.75 21.00
N ALA A 255 -6.16 18.57 19.95
CA ALA A 255 -5.85 19.02 18.60
C ALA A 255 -5.63 20.54 18.54
N MET A 256 -6.47 21.32 19.22
CA MET A 256 -6.34 22.77 19.26
C MET A 256 -5.02 23.19 19.91
N GLU A 257 -4.63 22.52 21.00
CA GLU A 257 -3.35 22.77 21.69
C GLU A 257 -2.15 22.40 20.80
N ILE A 258 -2.19 21.24 20.14
CA ILE A 258 -1.15 20.78 19.20
C ILE A 258 -0.98 21.76 18.04
N LEU A 259 -2.10 22.16 17.41
CA LEU A 259 -2.07 23.09 16.28
C LEU A 259 -1.59 24.48 16.69
N ALA A 260 -1.98 24.97 17.87
CA ALA A 260 -1.49 26.24 18.40
C ALA A 260 0.02 26.20 18.68
N ALA A 261 0.53 25.13 19.29
CA ALA A 261 1.95 24.93 19.53
C ALA A 261 2.75 24.87 18.22
N ALA A 262 2.28 24.08 17.25
CA ALA A 262 2.92 23.98 15.94
C ALA A 262 2.93 25.30 15.16
N ALA A 263 1.84 26.08 15.23
CA ALA A 263 1.78 27.41 14.62
C ALA A 263 2.76 28.41 15.27
N GLY A 264 3.11 28.19 16.54
CA GLY A 264 4.13 28.96 17.26
C GLY A 264 5.58 28.59 16.92
N ALA A 265 5.81 27.55 16.09
CA ALA A 265 7.14 27.12 15.71
C ALA A 265 7.92 28.23 15.02
N ARG A 266 9.15 28.46 15.46
CA ARG A 266 10.05 29.47 14.90
C ARG A 266 11.12 28.79 14.08
N LEU A 267 11.16 29.10 12.79
CA LEU A 267 12.31 28.79 11.96
C LEU A 267 13.47 29.67 12.41
N ASP A 268 14.61 29.06 12.72
CA ASP A 268 15.86 29.81 12.87
C ASP A 268 16.16 30.48 11.53
N ARG A 269 15.82 31.77 11.43
CA ARG A 269 16.23 32.60 10.29
C ARG A 269 17.73 32.78 10.39
N ARG A 270 18.48 32.01 9.60
CA ARG A 270 19.86 32.34 9.26
C ARG A 270 19.90 33.55 8.34
#